data_AF-A0A925G2J1-F1
#
_entry.id   AF-A0A925G2J1-F1
#
_cell.length_a   1.000
_cell.length_b   1.000
_cell.length_c   1.000
_cell.angle_alpha   90.00
_cell.angle_beta   90.00
_cell.angle_gamma   90.00
#
_symmetry.space_group_name_H-M   'P 1'
#
loop_
_entity.id
_entity.type
_entity.pdbx_description
1 polymer ?
#
loop_
_entity_poly.entity_id
_entity_poly.type
_entity_poly.pdbx_seq_one_letter_code
_entity_poly.pdbx_strand_id
1 'polypeptide(L)'
;MITNLLKRALPFALTLIVGTGLGSIFGFNSAPKPKKTPCNAASLRSVYRSGTGGGEYRHRRSFDNSTPLDIHPAPQALYTPEALRNKTIGVVTLLVRFNADGTTTVLKRLSTLPDGLTEEAVRVAERTRFTPATANGEPVSVTREMNYPFTLDDHTTR
;
A
#
# COMPACT_ATOMS: atom_id res chain seq x y z
N MET A 1 -15.65 -18.98 47.62
CA MET A 1 -15.78 -19.89 46.46
C MET A 1 -14.42 -19.93 45.75
N ILE A 2 -13.39 -20.42 46.43
CA ILE A 2 -12.72 -21.73 46.27
C ILE A 2 -12.18 -21.96 44.85
N THR A 3 -10.86 -21.82 44.74
CA THR A 3 -9.96 -22.16 43.63
C THR A 3 -9.84 -23.68 43.45
N ASN A 4 -9.76 -24.16 42.19
CA ASN A 4 -9.23 -25.50 41.81
C ASN A 4 -8.97 -25.45 40.28
N LEU A 5 -7.75 -25.50 39.73
CA LEU A 5 -6.60 -26.39 39.97
C LEU A 5 -6.88 -27.86 39.62
N LEU A 6 -6.99 -28.16 38.32
CA LEU A 6 -6.86 -29.51 37.77
C LEU A 6 -5.83 -29.46 36.61
N LYS A 7 -4.52 -29.54 36.89
CA LYS A 7 -3.71 -30.78 36.90
C LYS A 7 -4.04 -31.68 35.68
N ARG A 8 -3.30 -31.55 34.59
CA ARG A 8 -2.17 -32.44 34.18
C ARG A 8 -2.54 -33.92 34.12
N ALA A 9 -2.65 -34.50 32.92
CA ALA A 9 -2.01 -35.77 32.49
C ALA A 9 -2.53 -36.25 31.11
N LEU A 10 -1.65 -36.22 30.10
CA LEU A 10 -1.26 -37.28 29.13
C LEU A 10 -2.24 -38.44 28.78
N PRO A 11 -2.26 -38.96 27.53
CA PRO A 11 -1.05 -39.44 26.87
C PRO A 11 -0.86 -39.11 25.37
N PHE A 12 0.42 -39.05 25.00
CA PHE A 12 0.93 -39.16 23.64
C PHE A 12 0.44 -40.47 23.00
N ALA A 13 -0.43 -40.37 22.00
CA ALA A 13 -0.69 -41.47 21.07
C ALA A 13 0.37 -41.41 19.97
N LEU A 14 1.46 -42.15 20.20
CA LEU A 14 2.49 -42.47 19.23
C LEU A 14 1.90 -43.44 18.19
N THR A 15 1.42 -42.94 17.04
CA THR A 15 1.14 -43.80 15.89
C THR A 15 2.37 -43.84 14.98
N LEU A 16 3.21 -44.84 15.25
CA LEU A 16 4.28 -45.31 14.39
C LEU A 16 3.65 -45.99 13.15
N ILE A 17 3.63 -45.32 12.00
CA ILE A 17 3.32 -45.95 10.71
C ILE A 17 4.63 -46.08 9.93
N VAL A 18 5.24 -47.27 10.03
CA VAL A 18 6.26 -47.74 9.09
C VAL A 18 5.51 -48.43 7.95
N GLY A 19 5.61 -47.88 6.75
CA GLY A 19 5.05 -48.47 5.53
C GLY A 19 5.82 -47.96 4.32
N THR A 20 6.84 -48.72 3.93
CA THR A 20 7.71 -48.51 2.78
C THR A 20 7.00 -48.89 1.47
N GLY A 21 7.30 -48.17 0.39
CA GLY A 21 7.32 -48.77 -0.96
C GLY A 21 6.49 -48.09 -2.05
N LEU A 22 7.19 -47.83 -3.17
CA LEU A 22 6.71 -47.51 -4.54
C LEU A 22 6.27 -46.05 -4.72
N GLY A 23 6.91 -45.20 -5.52
CA GLY A 23 7.72 -45.43 -6.71
C GLY A 23 7.19 -44.53 -7.83
N SER A 24 7.91 -43.42 -8.08
CA SER A 24 7.96 -42.62 -9.32
C SER A 24 6.66 -42.10 -9.96
N ILE A 25 6.50 -40.77 -10.02
CA ILE A 25 6.39 -39.94 -11.25
C ILE A 25 5.58 -38.65 -11.01
N PHE A 26 6.23 -37.58 -10.53
CA PHE A 26 5.83 -36.24 -10.94
C PHE A 26 7.08 -35.42 -11.22
N GLY A 27 7.31 -35.22 -12.52
CA GLY A 27 8.40 -34.42 -13.03
C GLY A 27 8.32 -32.99 -12.48
N PHE A 28 9.43 -32.57 -11.88
CA PHE A 28 9.76 -31.18 -11.67
C PHE A 28 9.69 -30.45 -13.00
N ASN A 29 8.59 -29.73 -13.23
CA ASN A 29 8.53 -28.74 -14.29
C ASN A 29 9.46 -27.59 -13.89
N SER A 30 10.70 -27.72 -14.37
CA SER A 30 11.78 -26.78 -14.10
C SER A 30 11.44 -25.47 -14.82
N ALA A 31 10.99 -24.49 -14.06
CA ALA A 31 10.99 -23.10 -14.50
C ALA A 31 12.38 -22.75 -15.06
N PRO A 32 12.48 -22.12 -16.24
CA PRO A 32 13.76 -21.76 -16.81
C PRO A 32 14.47 -20.74 -15.92
N LYS A 33 15.60 -21.14 -15.34
CA LYS A 33 16.54 -20.23 -14.68
C LYS A 33 17.04 -19.19 -15.70
N PRO A 34 17.14 -17.90 -15.35
CA PRO A 34 17.75 -16.92 -16.24
C PRO A 34 19.25 -17.26 -16.41
N LYS A 35 19.68 -17.38 -17.67
CA LYS A 35 21.07 -17.65 -18.03
C LYS A 35 21.93 -16.46 -17.57
N LYS A 36 22.81 -16.68 -16.59
CA LYS A 36 23.92 -15.78 -16.29
C LYS A 36 24.95 -15.96 -17.40
N THR A 37 24.92 -15.09 -18.40
CA THR A 37 26.01 -14.98 -19.36
C THR A 37 27.22 -14.33 -18.66
N PRO A 38 28.43 -14.89 -18.78
CA PRO A 38 29.62 -14.30 -18.16
C PRO A 38 29.94 -12.94 -18.78
N CYS A 39 30.24 -11.96 -17.92
CA CYS A 39 30.68 -10.64 -18.32
C CYS A 39 32.05 -10.75 -19.01
N ASN A 40 32.07 -10.70 -20.35
CA ASN A 40 33.25 -10.28 -21.06
C ASN A 40 33.31 -8.75 -21.02
N ALA A 41 34.04 -8.23 -20.03
CA ALA A 41 34.50 -6.86 -20.01
C ALA A 41 35.38 -6.62 -21.25
N ALA A 42 34.77 -6.11 -22.32
CA ALA A 42 35.47 -5.68 -23.51
C ALA A 42 35.00 -4.27 -23.91
N SER A 43 35.89 -3.33 -23.63
CA SER A 43 35.96 -1.96 -24.15
C SER A 43 34.86 -0.98 -23.76
N LEU A 44 35.24 -0.10 -22.83
CA LEU A 44 34.82 1.30 -22.82
C LEU A 44 35.00 1.90 -24.22
N ARG A 45 33.92 2.04 -24.96
CA ARG A 45 33.82 3.05 -26.01
C ARG A 45 32.54 3.84 -25.82
N SER A 46 32.76 5.01 -25.22
CA SER A 46 31.92 6.20 -25.35
C SER A 46 31.44 6.32 -26.80
N VAL A 47 30.14 6.15 -27.00
CA VAL A 47 29.37 6.92 -27.96
C VAL A 47 27.97 7.04 -27.36
N TYR A 48 27.59 8.24 -26.93
CA TYR A 48 26.18 8.63 -26.86
C TYR A 48 25.66 8.56 -28.30
N ARG A 49 25.29 7.36 -28.75
CA ARG A 49 24.70 7.12 -30.06
C ARG A 49 23.20 7.11 -29.83
N SER A 50 22.59 8.24 -30.12
CA SER A 50 21.16 8.41 -30.39
C SER A 50 20.69 7.26 -31.27
N GLY A 51 20.02 6.29 -30.64
CA GLY A 51 19.49 5.09 -31.26
C GLY A 51 17.98 5.22 -31.33
N THR A 52 17.52 5.56 -32.52
CA THR A 52 16.14 5.49 -33.00
C THR A 52 15.60 4.07 -32.83
N GLY A 53 15.04 3.78 -31.67
CA GLY A 53 14.31 2.56 -31.35
C GLY A 53 12.88 2.92 -31.02
N GLY A 54 12.06 3.07 -32.04
CA GLY A 54 10.62 3.25 -31.93
C GLY A 54 9.96 2.01 -31.34
N GLY A 55 10.10 1.81 -30.03
CA GLY A 55 9.07 1.15 -29.27
C GLY A 55 7.90 2.12 -29.25
N GLU A 56 6.88 1.85 -30.08
CA GLU A 56 5.56 2.39 -29.88
C GLU A 56 5.17 2.07 -28.42
N TYR A 57 5.40 3.01 -27.51
CA TYR A 57 4.44 3.23 -26.45
C TYR A 57 3.16 3.41 -27.22
N ARG A 58 2.36 2.34 -27.32
CA ARG A 58 1.03 2.43 -27.90
C ARG A 58 0.36 3.50 -27.09
N HIS A 59 0.36 4.69 -27.66
CA HIS A 59 -0.51 5.77 -27.30
C HIS A 59 -1.86 5.10 -27.45
N ARG A 60 -2.40 4.60 -26.34
CA ARG A 60 -3.79 4.20 -26.26
C ARG A 60 -4.46 5.49 -26.70
N ARG A 61 -4.91 5.52 -27.95
CA ARG A 61 -5.70 6.63 -28.46
C ARG A 61 -6.94 6.56 -27.60
N SER A 62 -6.95 7.33 -26.51
CA SER A 62 -8.06 7.42 -25.59
C SER A 62 -9.20 8.08 -26.36
N PHE A 63 -9.93 7.25 -27.09
CA PHE A 63 -11.32 7.47 -27.46
C PHE A 63 -12.25 6.97 -26.34
N ASP A 64 -11.70 6.79 -25.14
CA ASP A 64 -12.44 6.63 -23.91
C ASP A 64 -12.33 7.98 -23.19
N ASN A 65 -13.46 8.66 -22.99
CA ASN A 65 -13.56 9.94 -22.29
C ASN A 65 -13.37 9.73 -20.78
N SER A 66 -12.34 8.97 -20.38
CA SER A 66 -12.08 8.63 -18.99
C SER A 66 -10.92 9.46 -18.45
N THR A 67 -11.15 10.22 -17.39
CA THR A 67 -10.12 10.92 -16.63
C THR A 67 -9.89 10.21 -15.30
N PRO A 68 -8.63 10.00 -14.88
CA PRO A 68 -8.36 9.45 -13.55
C PRO A 68 -8.77 10.46 -12.47
N LEU A 69 -9.00 9.95 -11.25
CA LEU A 69 -9.16 10.79 -10.05
C LEU A 69 -7.90 11.63 -9.85
N ASP A 70 -8.06 12.93 -9.80
CA ASP A 70 -6.97 13.87 -9.51
C ASP A 70 -7.20 14.50 -8.13
N ILE A 71 -6.32 14.17 -7.19
CA ILE A 71 -6.38 14.69 -5.82
C ILE A 71 -5.42 15.87 -5.78
N HIS A 72 -5.96 17.08 -5.56
CA HIS A 72 -5.11 18.25 -5.36
C HIS A 72 -4.20 18.02 -4.14
N PRO A 73 -3.05 18.71 -4.04
CA PRO A 73 -2.11 18.51 -2.95
C PRO A 73 -2.84 18.42 -1.61
N ALA A 74 -2.73 17.24 -0.99
CA ALA A 74 -3.46 16.95 0.22
C ALA A 74 -3.07 17.99 1.28
N PRO A 75 -4.03 18.68 1.91
CA PRO A 75 -3.71 19.59 2.99
C PRO A 75 -2.94 18.82 4.07
N GLN A 76 -1.91 19.44 4.65
CA GLN A 76 -1.14 18.79 5.70
C GLN A 76 -1.98 18.71 6.98
N ALA A 77 -1.97 17.56 7.65
CA ALA A 77 -2.59 17.41 8.95
C ALA A 77 -1.75 18.11 10.02
N LEU A 78 -2.39 18.95 10.82
CA LEU A 78 -1.72 19.71 11.86
C LEU A 78 -1.52 18.86 13.10
N TYR A 79 -0.38 19.08 13.75
CA TYR A 79 -0.11 18.50 15.06
C TYR A 79 -0.96 19.17 16.13
N THR A 80 -1.63 18.34 16.94
CA THR A 80 -2.34 18.81 18.14
C THR A 80 -1.34 19.13 19.26
N PRO A 81 -1.64 20.10 20.16
CA PRO A 81 -0.80 20.39 21.33
C PRO A 81 -0.53 19.17 22.21
N GLU A 82 -1.51 18.28 22.36
CA GLU A 82 -1.44 17.03 23.14
C GLU A 82 -0.38 16.10 22.54
N ALA A 83 -0.47 15.83 21.24
CA ALA A 83 0.47 14.98 20.53
C ALA A 83 1.91 15.52 20.54
N LEU A 84 2.08 16.85 20.54
CA LEU A 84 3.40 17.48 20.68
C LEU A 84 4.01 17.23 22.06
N ARG A 85 3.22 17.36 23.13
CA ARG A 85 3.68 17.08 24.51
C ARG A 85 4.04 15.60 24.69
N ASN A 86 3.22 14.72 24.13
CA ASN A 86 3.40 13.26 24.22
C ASN A 86 4.40 12.72 23.20
N LYS A 87 4.88 13.56 22.28
CA LYS A 87 5.78 13.21 21.18
C LYS A 87 5.28 12.05 20.33
N THR A 88 3.97 12.05 20.05
CA THR A 88 3.32 10.99 19.29
C THR A 88 3.68 11.10 17.81
N ILE A 89 4.17 9.99 17.26
CA ILE A 89 4.59 9.87 15.85
C ILE A 89 3.92 8.65 15.21
N GLY A 90 3.74 8.70 13.89
CA GLY A 90 3.25 7.56 13.13
C GLY A 90 2.51 7.96 11.86
N VAL A 91 1.71 7.05 11.33
CA VAL A 91 0.91 7.29 10.13
C VAL A 91 -0.54 6.95 10.41
N VAL A 92 -1.42 7.91 10.16
CA VAL A 92 -2.87 7.70 10.13
C VAL A 92 -3.25 7.35 8.70
N THR A 93 -3.92 6.22 8.50
CA THR A 93 -4.40 5.78 7.19
C THR A 93 -5.92 5.76 7.19
N LEU A 94 -6.52 6.46 6.24
CA LEU A 94 -7.96 6.59 6.08
C LEU A 94 -8.38 5.98 4.74
N LEU A 95 -9.47 5.20 4.75
CA LEU A 95 -10.15 4.77 3.54
C LEU A 95 -11.23 5.81 3.20
N VAL A 96 -11.04 6.50 2.09
CA VAL A 96 -11.83 7.66 1.69
C VAL A 96 -12.51 7.39 0.36
N ARG A 97 -13.82 7.67 0.27
CA ARG A 97 -14.57 7.68 -0.98
C ARG A 97 -14.70 9.09 -1.50
N PHE A 98 -14.20 9.29 -2.72
CA PHE A 98 -14.39 10.48 -3.52
C PHE A 98 -15.62 10.26 -4.38
N ASN A 99 -16.71 10.94 -4.04
CA ASN A 99 -17.99 10.77 -4.72
C ASN A 99 -18.00 11.55 -6.05
N ALA A 100 -18.83 11.11 -6.99
CA ALA A 100 -19.02 11.75 -8.29
C ALA A 100 -19.55 13.20 -8.21
N ASP A 101 -20.21 13.54 -7.11
CA ASP A 101 -20.74 14.88 -6.81
C ASP A 101 -19.67 15.86 -6.29
N GLY A 102 -18.40 15.41 -6.15
CA GLY A 102 -17.32 16.21 -5.59
C GLY A 102 -17.28 16.24 -4.05
N THR A 103 -18.08 15.42 -3.38
CA THR A 103 -18.01 15.25 -1.92
C THR A 103 -17.06 14.14 -1.51
N THR A 104 -16.47 14.27 -0.32
CA THR A 104 -15.57 13.27 0.26
C THR A 104 -16.24 12.61 1.44
N THR A 105 -16.19 11.28 1.52
CA THR A 105 -16.72 10.51 2.65
C THR A 105 -15.64 9.59 3.22
N VAL A 106 -15.34 9.73 4.51
CA VAL A 106 -14.45 8.78 5.20
C VAL A 106 -15.24 7.51 5.52
N LEU A 107 -14.83 6.39 4.91
CA LEU A 107 -15.49 5.10 5.09
C LEU A 107 -14.93 4.35 6.31
N LYS A 108 -13.61 4.38 6.48
CA LYS A 108 -12.94 3.62 7.53
C LYS A 108 -11.64 4.28 7.97
N ARG A 109 -11.34 4.17 9.26
CA ARG A 109 -10.03 4.47 9.84
C ARG A 109 -9.23 3.17 9.87
N LEU A 110 -8.23 3.02 9.01
CA LEU A 110 -7.43 1.80 8.89
C LEU A 110 -6.29 1.79 9.92
N SER A 111 -5.67 2.93 10.14
CA SER A 111 -4.66 3.17 11.18
C SER A 111 -5.02 4.44 11.94
N THR A 112 -4.94 4.41 13.27
CA THR A 112 -5.29 5.52 14.15
C THR A 112 -4.15 5.83 15.10
N LEU A 113 -3.98 7.11 15.41
CA LEU A 113 -3.07 7.60 16.45
C LEU A 113 -3.86 8.28 17.58
N PRO A 114 -3.34 8.24 18.83
CA PRO A 114 -3.96 8.92 19.96
C PRO A 114 -3.78 10.44 19.88
N ASP A 115 -4.17 11.14 20.96
CA ASP A 115 -3.93 12.57 21.17
C ASP A 115 -4.64 13.52 20.20
N GLY A 116 -5.66 13.06 19.47
CA GLY A 116 -6.42 13.90 18.54
C GLY A 116 -5.88 13.94 17.11
N LEU A 117 -4.77 13.24 16.83
CA LEU A 117 -4.16 13.20 15.49
C LEU A 117 -5.07 12.53 14.45
N THR A 118 -5.83 11.51 14.86
CA THR A 118 -6.79 10.83 13.98
C THR A 118 -7.91 11.79 13.56
N GLU A 119 -8.41 12.58 14.49
CA GLU A 119 -9.48 13.54 14.28
C GLU A 119 -9.03 14.68 13.36
N GLU A 120 -7.79 15.15 13.52
CA GLU A 120 -7.21 16.13 12.58
C GLU A 120 -7.07 15.56 11.17
N ALA A 121 -6.58 14.32 11.03
CA ALA A 121 -6.48 13.67 9.73
C ALA A 121 -7.86 13.54 9.05
N VAL A 122 -8.91 13.21 9.80
CA VAL A 122 -10.29 13.16 9.29
C VAL A 122 -10.76 14.54 8.83
N ARG A 123 -10.57 15.60 9.64
CA ARG A 123 -10.92 16.98 9.27
C ARG A 123 -10.26 17.42 7.97
N VAL A 124 -9.01 17.04 7.77
CA VAL A 124 -8.24 17.36 6.57
C VAL A 124 -8.72 16.54 5.36
N ALA A 125 -8.99 15.26 5.54
CA ALA A 125 -9.54 14.41 4.47
C ALA A 125 -10.88 14.97 3.96
N GLU A 126 -11.78 15.39 4.85
CA GLU A 126 -13.07 15.98 4.48
C GLU A 126 -12.95 17.30 3.73
N ARG A 127 -11.90 18.09 3.98
CA ARG A 127 -11.64 19.38 3.32
C ARG A 127 -10.81 19.25 2.05
N THR A 128 -10.30 18.07 1.75
CA THR A 128 -9.44 17.83 0.58
C THR A 128 -10.19 18.14 -0.70
N ARG A 129 -9.57 18.92 -1.59
CA ARG A 129 -10.10 19.23 -2.92
C ARG A 129 -9.66 18.17 -3.91
N PHE A 130 -10.54 17.79 -4.83
CA PHE A 130 -10.23 16.81 -5.85
C PHE A 130 -11.11 17.04 -7.09
N THR A 131 -10.66 16.50 -8.23
CA THR A 131 -11.46 16.37 -9.44
C THR A 131 -11.89 14.91 -9.56
N PRO A 132 -13.20 14.60 -9.58
CA PRO A 132 -13.68 13.22 -9.71
C PRO A 132 -13.10 12.53 -10.95
N ALA A 133 -12.92 11.20 -10.84
CA ALA A 133 -12.63 10.40 -12.01
C ALA A 133 -13.84 10.45 -12.96
N THR A 134 -13.61 10.39 -14.27
CA THR A 134 -14.68 10.23 -15.24
C THR A 134 -14.51 8.90 -15.99
N ALA A 135 -15.62 8.31 -16.40
CA ALA A 135 -15.66 7.16 -17.30
C ALA A 135 -16.69 7.46 -18.38
N ASN A 136 -16.32 7.35 -19.67
CA ASN A 136 -17.18 7.76 -20.78
C ASN A 136 -17.71 9.22 -20.69
N GLY A 137 -17.01 10.11 -19.99
CA GLY A 137 -17.41 11.50 -19.77
C GLY A 137 -18.31 11.73 -18.54
N GLU A 138 -18.72 10.67 -17.84
CA GLU A 138 -19.54 10.76 -16.63
C GLU A 138 -18.67 10.66 -15.37
N PRO A 139 -18.88 11.50 -14.35
CA PRO A 139 -18.14 11.41 -13.10
C PRO A 139 -18.50 10.12 -12.34
N VAL A 140 -17.49 9.42 -11.85
CA VAL A 140 -17.62 8.15 -11.11
C VAL A 140 -17.00 8.27 -9.73
N SER A 141 -17.64 7.59 -8.76
CA SER A 141 -17.14 7.56 -7.39
C SER A 141 -15.99 6.57 -7.25
N VAL A 142 -14.91 6.97 -6.58
CA VAL A 142 -13.70 6.16 -6.42
C VAL A 142 -13.30 6.12 -4.95
N THR A 143 -12.89 4.95 -4.47
CA THR A 143 -12.34 4.80 -3.12
C THR A 143 -10.81 4.72 -3.17
N ARG A 144 -10.13 5.46 -2.29
CA ARG A 144 -8.67 5.46 -2.15
C ARG A 144 -8.26 5.47 -0.69
N GLU A 145 -7.07 4.95 -0.43
CA GLU A 145 -6.41 5.07 0.87
C GLU A 145 -5.59 6.36 0.89
N MET A 146 -5.75 7.15 1.95
CA MET A 146 -4.99 8.36 2.21
C MET A 146 -4.12 8.18 3.44
N ASN A 147 -2.84 8.48 3.30
CA ASN A 147 -1.85 8.37 4.37
C ASN A 147 -1.46 9.76 4.86
N TYR A 148 -1.55 9.97 6.17
CA TYR A 148 -1.17 11.20 6.85
C TYR A 148 -0.01 10.89 7.80
N PRO A 149 1.24 11.11 7.35
CA PRO A 149 2.40 10.93 8.21
C PRO A 149 2.50 12.08 9.21
N PHE A 150 2.68 11.72 10.47
CA PHE A 150 2.96 12.62 11.58
C PHE A 150 4.38 12.35 12.05
N THR A 151 5.28 13.28 11.73
CA THR A 151 6.67 13.27 12.17
C THR A 151 6.99 14.51 12.99
N LEU A 152 7.84 14.33 14.00
CA LEU A 152 8.41 15.43 14.78
C LEU A 152 9.70 15.84 14.10
N ASP A 153 9.59 16.80 13.20
CA ASP A 153 10.77 17.39 12.59
C ASP A 153 11.23 18.55 13.48
N ASP A 154 12.54 18.78 13.59
CA ASP A 154 13.12 19.81 14.48
C ASP A 154 12.56 21.22 14.18
N HIS A 155 12.12 21.46 12.94
CA HIS A 155 11.52 22.72 12.52
C HIS A 155 10.07 22.96 13.00
N THR A 156 9.42 21.97 13.60
CA THR A 156 8.07 22.12 14.18
C THR A 156 8.11 22.82 15.55
N THR A 157 9.30 23.00 16.15
CA THR A 157 9.48 23.53 17.53
C THR A 157 10.06 24.95 17.57
N ARG A 158 9.63 25.87 16.71
CA ARG A 158 10.18 27.26 16.68
C ARG A 158 9.26 28.29 17.31
#